data_AF-A0A2Z4UX76-F1
#
_entry.id   AF-A0A2Z4UX76-F1
#
_cell.length_a   1.000
_cell.length_b   1.000
_cell.length_c   1.000
_cell.angle_alpha   90.00
_cell.angle_beta   90.00
_cell.angle_gamma   90.00
#
_symmetry.space_group_name_H-M   'P 1'
#
loop_
_entity.id
_entity.type
_entity.pdbx_description
1 polymer ?
#
loop_
_entity_poly.entity_id
_entity_poly.type
_entity_poly.pdbx_seq_one_letter_code
_entity_poly.pdbx_strand_id
1 'polypeptide(L)'
;MEQLHVLLPDRVGDAAKPGLSTLHRRLRGTDLKNHRGLVKAVVDACVRDEAEAVKANKRARSLLKVAWRPPSPGEPDGHRGEDCTAHLAKLVRVQEQLLKTSSALGLALQAKERAEADLDARTNSRDDEHTDLLRRLREAIGERDTARQSAREAAQRITALEGLLAAARSSPAPGGEGQPQPEPERIPGSDEVAVVREELLKLDPYGRRMAAVIEQAVERLLDGAHTGRYRWEDLSKAEKTMSGQLVENLMRHHFHFEPGRKLDFRIAGVDVDLKITAAANWTIPTETEDGLCLLVRIDHRKGSWSLGVVRATEELLQRPFGSRDRKRTLSRAGHEAIEWIHRDVLLPVNILDRLPDDEVRAILAEASGQRRVNQLFRVAQRQPVTRTVVATVARQEDAPKRVRDARRALAAEGILILSHQSSHPEIARTLGLPVPEKGVWVSVRLAPTTEDDEGAGRSVLLSGTHWRLAKPDDEPSPLPASEW
;
A
#
# COMPACT_ATOMS: atom_id res chain seq x y z
N MET A 1 26.25 -23.66 -44.89
CA MET A 1 26.64 -24.69 -45.88
C MET A 1 25.45 -25.54 -46.31
N GLU A 2 24.65 -26.07 -45.40
CA GLU A 2 23.42 -26.82 -45.73
C GLU A 2 22.39 -25.97 -46.50
N GLN A 3 22.15 -24.72 -46.07
CA GLN A 3 21.29 -23.79 -46.79
C GLN A 3 21.77 -23.52 -48.23
N LEU A 4 23.09 -23.40 -48.45
CA LEU A 4 23.65 -23.22 -49.79
C LEU A 4 23.47 -24.48 -50.64
N HIS A 5 23.61 -25.67 -50.05
CA HIS A 5 23.37 -26.93 -50.77
C HIS A 5 21.91 -27.03 -51.21
N VAL A 6 20.95 -26.66 -50.38
CA VAL A 6 19.52 -26.62 -50.75
C VAL A 6 19.25 -25.69 -51.93
N LEU A 7 19.89 -24.52 -51.95
CA LEU A 7 19.70 -23.50 -53.00
C LEU A 7 20.37 -23.84 -54.34
N LEU A 8 21.25 -24.86 -54.39
CA LEU A 8 21.88 -25.27 -55.65
C LEU A 8 20.95 -26.15 -56.50
N PRO A 9 20.92 -25.95 -57.83
CA PRO A 9 20.13 -26.77 -58.74
C PRO A 9 20.63 -28.22 -58.78
N ASP A 10 19.74 -29.17 -59.11
CA ASP A 10 20.04 -30.61 -59.15
C ASP A 10 21.09 -30.98 -60.21
N ARG A 11 21.27 -30.12 -61.21
CA ARG A 11 22.37 -30.18 -62.17
C ARG A 11 23.17 -28.90 -62.15
N VAL A 12 24.49 -29.06 -62.13
CA VAL A 12 25.46 -27.98 -62.00
C VAL A 12 26.41 -28.05 -63.19
N GLY A 13 26.03 -27.37 -64.28
CA GLY A 13 26.64 -27.59 -65.61
C GLY A 13 26.27 -28.99 -66.14
N ASP A 14 27.25 -29.73 -66.65
CA ASP A 14 27.01 -31.07 -67.22
C ASP A 14 26.93 -32.19 -66.16
N ALA A 15 27.32 -31.89 -64.91
CA ALA A 15 27.39 -32.87 -63.82
C ALA A 15 26.21 -32.75 -62.84
N ALA A 16 25.90 -33.86 -62.17
CA ALA A 16 24.94 -33.88 -61.08
C ALA A 16 25.42 -33.04 -59.88
N LYS A 17 24.47 -32.50 -59.12
CA LYS A 17 24.72 -31.75 -57.88
C LYS A 17 25.64 -32.55 -56.95
N PRO A 18 26.78 -31.98 -56.51
CA PRO A 18 27.68 -32.69 -55.62
C PRO A 18 27.02 -32.91 -54.25
N GLY A 19 27.27 -34.07 -53.64
CA GLY A 19 26.89 -34.33 -52.25
C GLY A 19 27.52 -33.30 -51.29
N LEU A 20 26.91 -33.11 -50.12
CA LEU A 20 27.27 -32.05 -49.16
C LEU A 20 28.76 -32.05 -48.78
N SER A 21 29.33 -33.25 -48.55
CA SER A 21 30.76 -33.44 -48.24
C SER A 21 31.67 -33.06 -49.41
N THR A 22 31.30 -33.44 -50.63
CA THR A 22 32.02 -33.10 -51.87
C THR A 22 31.94 -31.60 -52.18
N LEU A 23 30.78 -30.98 -51.97
CA LEU A 23 30.60 -29.54 -52.10
C LEU A 23 31.51 -28.79 -51.13
N HIS A 24 31.53 -29.20 -49.87
CA HIS A 24 32.37 -28.61 -48.84
C HIS A 24 33.87 -28.72 -49.17
N ARG A 25 34.33 -29.90 -49.62
CA ARG A 25 35.72 -30.12 -50.04
C ARG A 25 36.12 -29.23 -51.22
N ARG A 26 35.24 -29.10 -52.22
CA ARG A 26 35.49 -28.28 -53.41
C ARG A 26 35.53 -26.78 -53.10
N LEU A 27 34.62 -26.28 -52.27
CA LEU A 27 34.61 -24.87 -51.86
C LEU A 27 35.81 -24.48 -50.97
N ARG A 28 36.47 -25.47 -50.35
CA ARG A 28 37.77 -25.30 -49.68
C ARG A 28 38.99 -25.35 -50.62
N GLY A 29 38.76 -25.33 -51.93
CA GLY A 29 39.82 -25.21 -52.95
C GLY A 29 40.29 -26.53 -53.56
N THR A 30 39.74 -27.67 -53.14
CA THR A 30 40.11 -28.97 -53.74
C THR A 30 39.45 -29.13 -55.11
N ASP A 31 40.25 -29.15 -56.17
CA ASP A 31 39.80 -29.41 -57.55
C ASP A 31 38.72 -28.45 -58.12
N LEU A 32 38.52 -27.30 -57.47
CA LEU A 32 37.50 -26.33 -57.88
C LEU A 32 37.72 -25.79 -59.30
N LYS A 33 38.99 -25.75 -59.74
CA LYS A 33 39.41 -25.32 -61.09
C LYS A 33 38.77 -26.11 -62.23
N ASN A 34 38.34 -27.34 -61.97
CA ASN A 34 37.73 -28.24 -62.94
C ASN A 34 36.18 -28.21 -62.92
N HIS A 35 35.57 -27.43 -62.02
CA HIS A 35 34.12 -27.37 -61.84
C HIS A 35 33.55 -25.95 -62.04
N ARG A 36 33.71 -25.42 -63.26
CA ARG A 36 33.23 -24.06 -63.63
C ARG A 36 31.72 -23.88 -63.45
N GLY A 37 30.93 -24.92 -63.71
CA GLY A 37 29.48 -24.91 -63.50
C GLY A 37 29.11 -24.72 -62.03
N LEU A 38 29.91 -25.26 -61.10
CA LEU A 38 29.68 -25.15 -59.66
C LEU A 38 29.96 -23.75 -59.15
N VAL A 39 31.03 -23.12 -59.64
CA VAL A 39 31.34 -21.73 -59.28
C VAL A 39 30.22 -20.80 -59.72
N LYS A 40 29.69 -20.96 -60.94
CA LYS A 40 28.55 -20.18 -61.43
C LYS A 40 27.30 -20.40 -60.56
N ALA A 41 26.93 -21.65 -60.31
CA ALA A 41 25.73 -21.98 -59.54
C ALA A 41 25.79 -21.43 -58.09
N VAL A 42 26.97 -21.39 -57.47
CA VAL A 42 27.15 -20.81 -56.13
C VAL A 42 27.03 -19.28 -56.16
N VAL A 43 27.57 -18.60 -57.19
CA VAL A 43 27.41 -17.15 -57.32
C VAL A 43 25.94 -16.78 -57.51
N ASP A 44 25.25 -17.49 -58.40
CA ASP A 44 23.83 -17.25 -58.70
C ASP A 44 22.93 -17.52 -57.47
N ALA A 45 23.29 -18.49 -56.62
CA ALA A 45 22.55 -18.78 -55.38
C ALA A 45 22.79 -17.76 -54.26
N CYS A 46 23.97 -17.12 -54.23
CA CYS A 46 24.39 -16.23 -53.14
C CYS A 46 24.14 -14.75 -53.43
N VAL A 47 24.03 -14.34 -54.69
CA VAL A 47 23.88 -12.93 -55.09
C VAL A 47 22.49 -12.70 -55.68
N ARG A 48 21.64 -11.97 -54.93
CA ARG A 48 20.24 -11.74 -55.31
C ARG A 48 20.05 -10.68 -56.40
N ASP A 49 21.01 -9.78 -56.55
CA ASP A 49 20.99 -8.74 -57.58
C ASP A 49 21.63 -9.27 -58.88
N GLU A 50 20.88 -9.20 -59.98
CA GLU A 50 21.28 -9.82 -61.25
C GLU A 50 22.48 -9.11 -61.90
N ALA A 51 22.58 -7.79 -61.76
CA ALA A 51 23.70 -7.01 -62.31
C ALA A 51 25.01 -7.30 -61.55
N GLU A 52 24.93 -7.44 -60.23
CA GLU A 52 26.07 -7.83 -59.40
C GLU A 52 26.46 -9.30 -59.58
N ALA A 53 25.49 -10.20 -59.79
CA ALA A 53 25.74 -11.60 -60.11
C ALA A 53 26.54 -11.75 -61.42
N VAL A 54 26.21 -10.95 -62.45
CA VAL A 54 26.95 -10.93 -63.73
C VAL A 54 28.39 -10.45 -63.52
N LYS A 55 28.61 -9.39 -62.74
CA LYS A 55 29.97 -8.88 -62.42
C LYS A 55 30.77 -9.91 -61.63
N ALA A 56 30.17 -10.53 -60.61
CA ALA A 56 30.79 -11.54 -59.78
C ALA A 56 31.19 -12.78 -60.60
N ASN A 57 30.31 -13.25 -61.49
CA ASN A 57 30.60 -14.35 -62.41
C ASN A 57 31.74 -14.01 -63.39
N LYS A 58 31.78 -12.79 -63.94
CA LYS A 58 32.88 -12.33 -64.80
C LYS A 58 34.22 -12.34 -64.06
N ARG A 59 34.23 -11.87 -62.80
CA ARG A 59 35.43 -11.86 -61.95
C ARG A 59 35.88 -13.28 -61.59
N ALA A 60 34.95 -14.16 -61.24
CA ALA A 60 35.25 -15.57 -60.96
C ALA A 60 35.85 -16.30 -62.18
N ARG A 61 35.33 -16.05 -63.39
CA ARG A 61 35.90 -16.59 -64.64
C ARG A 61 37.33 -16.11 -64.89
N SER A 62 37.60 -14.83 -64.66
CA SER A 62 38.97 -14.28 -64.79
C SER A 62 39.94 -14.94 -63.81
N LEU A 63 39.53 -15.15 -62.55
CA LEU A 63 40.35 -15.82 -61.54
C LEU A 63 40.62 -17.30 -61.89
N LEU A 64 39.60 -18.02 -62.37
CA LEU A 64 39.76 -19.39 -62.85
C LEU A 64 40.71 -19.48 -64.06
N LYS A 65 40.70 -18.47 -64.95
CA LYS A 65 41.62 -18.40 -66.09
C LYS A 65 43.07 -18.17 -65.64
N VAL A 66 43.28 -17.37 -64.60
CA VAL A 66 44.61 -17.18 -63.98
C VAL A 66 45.09 -18.48 -63.32
N ALA A 67 44.21 -19.21 -62.64
CA ALA A 67 44.53 -20.50 -62.01
C ALA A 67 44.83 -21.65 -63.00
N TRP A 68 44.46 -21.49 -64.29
CA TRP A 68 44.69 -22.47 -65.36
C TRP A 68 45.99 -22.25 -66.15
N ARG A 69 46.76 -21.18 -65.88
CA ARG A 69 48.08 -21.00 -66.51
C ARG A 69 49.06 -22.04 -65.94
N PRO A 70 49.81 -22.79 -66.77
CA PRO A 70 50.88 -23.65 -66.29
C PRO A 70 51.99 -22.80 -65.62
N PRO A 71 52.66 -23.33 -64.60
CA PRO A 71 53.76 -22.60 -63.95
C PRO A 71 54.92 -22.44 -64.94
N SER A 72 55.46 -21.22 -65.06
CA SER A 72 56.74 -20.99 -65.74
C SER A 72 57.87 -21.59 -64.90
N PRO A 73 58.92 -22.17 -65.51
CA PRO A 73 60.05 -22.70 -64.75
C PRO A 73 60.86 -21.53 -64.17
N GLY A 74 60.90 -21.39 -62.85
CA GLY A 74 61.89 -20.53 -62.17
C GLY A 74 61.42 -19.52 -61.12
N GLU A 75 60.17 -19.52 -60.65
CA GLU A 75 59.77 -18.64 -59.52
C GLU A 75 59.76 -19.40 -58.18
N PRO A 76 60.39 -18.88 -57.12
CA PRO A 76 60.37 -19.51 -55.80
C PRO A 76 58.98 -19.40 -55.15
N ASP A 77 58.57 -20.49 -54.50
CA ASP A 77 57.24 -20.77 -53.93
C ASP A 77 56.91 -19.95 -52.65
N GLY A 78 57.28 -18.68 -52.61
CA GLY A 78 57.36 -17.91 -51.36
C GLY A 78 56.27 -16.86 -51.11
N HIS A 79 55.45 -16.45 -52.07
CA HIS A 79 54.66 -15.20 -51.92
C HIS A 79 53.13 -15.35 -52.13
N ARG A 80 52.59 -16.58 -52.27
CA ARG A 80 51.12 -16.79 -52.41
C ARG A 80 50.41 -17.26 -51.14
N GLY A 81 51.16 -17.70 -50.13
CA GLY A 81 50.61 -18.21 -48.87
C GLY A 81 50.17 -17.12 -47.88
N GLU A 82 51.03 -16.11 -47.65
CA GLU A 82 50.82 -15.08 -46.63
C GLU A 82 49.58 -14.21 -46.88
N ASP A 83 49.34 -13.84 -48.14
CA ASP A 83 48.25 -12.95 -48.52
C ASP A 83 46.87 -13.63 -48.35
N CYS A 84 46.76 -14.93 -48.65
CA CYS A 84 45.54 -15.70 -48.45
C CYS A 84 45.21 -15.90 -46.96
N THR A 85 46.20 -16.16 -46.11
CA THR A 85 46.01 -16.27 -44.66
C THR A 85 45.62 -14.93 -44.02
N ALA A 86 46.21 -13.82 -44.46
CA ALA A 86 45.86 -12.49 -43.98
C ALA A 86 44.41 -12.11 -44.36
N HIS A 87 43.99 -12.42 -45.59
CA HIS A 87 42.61 -12.19 -46.04
C HIS A 87 41.59 -13.07 -45.30
N LEU A 88 41.92 -14.34 -45.03
CA LEU A 88 41.08 -15.22 -44.20
C LEU A 88 40.93 -14.70 -42.77
N ALA A 89 42.02 -14.27 -42.12
CA ALA A 89 41.99 -13.70 -40.78
C ALA A 89 41.18 -12.38 -40.70
N LYS A 90 41.15 -11.60 -41.78
CA LYS A 90 40.32 -10.40 -41.88
C LYS A 90 38.83 -10.77 -42.02
N LEU A 91 38.52 -11.80 -42.79
CA LEU A 91 37.16 -12.27 -43.04
C LEU A 91 36.52 -12.88 -41.78
N VAL A 92 37.29 -13.65 -41.01
CA VAL A 92 36.86 -14.19 -39.70
C VAL A 92 36.54 -13.05 -38.73
N ARG A 93 37.39 -12.02 -38.63
CA ARG A 93 37.14 -10.86 -37.77
C ARG A 93 35.88 -10.09 -38.15
N VAL A 94 35.64 -9.93 -39.46
CA VAL A 94 34.40 -9.29 -39.95
C VAL A 94 33.18 -10.14 -39.63
N GLN A 95 33.26 -11.48 -39.75
CA GLN A 95 32.18 -12.38 -39.34
C GLN A 95 31.89 -12.30 -37.83
N GLU A 96 32.92 -12.30 -36.99
CA GLU A 96 32.75 -12.17 -35.54
C GLU A 96 32.12 -10.83 -35.16
N GLN A 97 32.53 -9.73 -35.81
CA GLN A 97 31.89 -8.43 -35.62
C GLN A 97 30.42 -8.45 -36.06
N LEU A 98 30.11 -9.07 -37.20
CA LEU A 98 28.73 -9.18 -37.70
C LEU A 98 27.84 -10.00 -36.76
N LEU A 99 28.37 -11.10 -36.19
CA LEU A 99 27.66 -11.91 -35.20
C LEU A 99 27.41 -11.12 -33.90
N LYS A 100 28.41 -10.37 -33.42
CA LYS A 100 28.26 -9.51 -32.23
C LYS A 100 27.22 -8.41 -32.45
N THR A 101 27.26 -7.73 -33.59
CA THR A 101 26.27 -6.67 -33.89
C THR A 101 24.88 -7.24 -34.10
N SER A 102 24.74 -8.40 -34.75
CA SER A 102 23.44 -9.07 -34.91
C SER A 102 22.85 -9.49 -33.56
N SER A 103 23.66 -10.02 -32.64
CA SER A 103 23.22 -10.35 -31.28
C SER A 103 22.82 -9.11 -30.49
N ALA A 104 23.59 -8.02 -30.58
CA ALA A 104 23.27 -6.77 -29.90
C ALA A 104 21.97 -6.15 -30.42
N LEU A 105 21.73 -6.20 -31.74
CA LEU A 105 20.49 -5.75 -32.36
C LEU A 105 19.28 -6.57 -31.87
N GLY A 106 19.42 -7.90 -31.76
CA GLY A 106 18.37 -8.76 -31.22
C GLY A 106 17.97 -8.41 -29.79
N LEU A 107 18.95 -8.14 -28.92
CA LEU A 107 18.69 -7.69 -27.54
C LEU A 107 18.03 -6.31 -27.49
N ALA A 108 18.46 -5.39 -28.35
CA ALA A 108 17.87 -4.05 -28.43
C ALA A 108 16.41 -4.08 -28.91
N LEU A 109 16.08 -4.95 -29.87
CA LEU A 109 14.70 -5.13 -30.34
C LEU A 109 13.80 -5.72 -29.24
N GLN A 110 14.28 -6.74 -28.50
CA GLN A 110 13.53 -7.27 -27.36
C GLN A 110 13.32 -6.24 -26.24
N ALA A 111 14.32 -5.40 -25.97
CA ALA A 111 14.19 -4.33 -24.98
C ALA A 111 13.15 -3.27 -25.42
N LYS A 112 13.14 -2.94 -26.72
CA LYS A 112 12.16 -2.04 -27.32
C LYS A 112 10.73 -2.60 -27.19
N GLU A 113 10.50 -3.86 -27.57
CA GLU A 113 9.18 -4.50 -27.46
C GLU A 113 8.65 -4.50 -26.02
N ARG A 114 9.51 -4.75 -25.03
CA ARG A 114 9.13 -4.67 -23.61
C ARG A 114 8.75 -3.26 -23.19
N ALA A 115 9.49 -2.25 -23.64
CA ALA A 115 9.20 -0.86 -23.32
C ALA A 115 7.89 -0.37 -23.96
N GLU A 116 7.58 -0.80 -25.19
CA GLU A 116 6.30 -0.52 -25.86
C GLU A 116 5.14 -1.20 -25.11
N ALA A 117 5.28 -2.47 -24.72
CA ALA A 117 4.26 -3.17 -23.92
C ALA A 117 4.01 -2.51 -22.55
N ASP A 118 5.08 -2.04 -21.88
CA ASP A 118 4.97 -1.30 -20.62
C ASP A 118 4.26 0.05 -20.80
N LEU A 119 4.49 0.74 -21.92
CA LEU A 119 3.83 2.02 -22.24
C LEU A 119 2.34 1.82 -22.53
N ASP A 120 1.98 0.79 -23.28
CA ASP A 120 0.59 0.42 -23.57
C ASP A 120 -0.14 0.03 -22.28
N ALA A 121 0.49 -0.75 -21.41
CA ALA A 121 -0.07 -1.12 -20.10
C ALA A 121 -0.32 0.10 -19.20
N ARG A 122 0.60 1.08 -19.18
CA ARG A 122 0.44 2.33 -18.42
C ARG A 122 -0.65 3.23 -19.00
N THR A 123 -0.82 3.24 -20.31
CA THR A 123 -1.85 4.03 -20.99
C THR A 123 -3.23 3.46 -20.69
N ASN A 124 -3.41 2.15 -20.84
CA ASN A 124 -4.66 1.47 -20.49
C ASN A 124 -5.01 1.64 -18.99
N SER A 125 -4.02 1.52 -18.09
CA SER A 125 -4.24 1.74 -16.66
C SER A 125 -4.70 3.17 -16.34
N ARG A 126 -4.23 4.18 -17.07
CA ARG A 126 -4.66 5.58 -16.90
C ARG A 126 -6.09 5.79 -17.40
N ASP A 127 -6.46 5.16 -18.50
CA ASP A 127 -7.82 5.24 -19.05
C ASP A 127 -8.83 4.51 -18.15
N ASP A 128 -8.44 3.38 -17.55
CA ASP A 128 -9.22 2.66 -16.55
C ASP A 128 -9.41 3.49 -15.27
N GLU A 129 -8.34 4.13 -14.75
CA GLU A 129 -8.43 5.03 -13.60
C GLU A 129 -9.32 6.25 -13.88
N HIS A 130 -9.20 6.85 -15.06
CA HIS A 130 -10.04 7.98 -15.46
C HIS A 130 -11.52 7.57 -15.60
N THR A 131 -11.79 6.39 -16.15
CA THR A 131 -13.14 5.83 -16.27
C THR A 131 -13.75 5.55 -14.89
N ASP A 132 -12.97 4.99 -13.97
CA ASP A 132 -13.40 4.73 -12.59
C ASP A 132 -13.69 6.04 -11.82
N LEU A 133 -12.84 7.06 -11.98
CA LEU A 133 -13.06 8.39 -11.40
C LEU A 133 -14.35 9.04 -11.94
N LEU A 134 -14.60 8.96 -13.24
CA LEU A 134 -15.84 9.48 -13.83
C LEU A 134 -17.08 8.73 -13.34
N ARG A 135 -16.99 7.41 -13.13
CA ARG A 135 -18.06 6.61 -12.54
C ARG A 135 -18.35 7.04 -11.10
N ARG A 136 -17.31 7.13 -10.25
CA ARG A 136 -17.45 7.58 -8.86
C ARG A 136 -18.00 9.00 -8.75
N LEU A 137 -17.58 9.91 -9.64
CA LEU A 137 -18.11 11.27 -9.67
C LEU A 137 -19.61 11.30 -10.01
N ARG A 138 -20.07 10.46 -10.95
CA ARG A 138 -21.51 10.33 -11.27
C ARG A 138 -22.30 9.76 -10.10
N GLU A 139 -21.77 8.74 -9.42
CA GLU A 139 -22.39 8.17 -8.21
C GLU A 139 -22.52 9.24 -7.12
N ALA A 140 -21.45 9.98 -6.82
CA ALA A 140 -21.45 11.04 -5.83
C ALA A 140 -22.43 12.19 -6.18
N ILE A 141 -22.54 12.54 -7.46
CA ILE A 141 -23.54 13.52 -7.94
C ILE A 141 -24.96 12.99 -7.72
N GLY A 142 -25.21 11.71 -8.02
CA GLY A 142 -26.49 11.05 -7.79
C GLY A 142 -26.88 11.06 -6.31
N GLU A 143 -25.98 10.64 -5.42
CA GLU A 143 -26.19 10.65 -3.97
C GLU A 143 -26.51 12.06 -3.45
N ARG A 144 -25.75 13.07 -3.90
CA ARG A 144 -26.00 14.48 -3.55
C ARG A 144 -27.39 14.94 -3.98
N ASP A 145 -27.82 14.57 -5.18
CA ASP A 145 -29.10 15.01 -5.74
C ASP A 145 -30.27 14.29 -5.03
N THR A 146 -30.12 13.00 -4.67
CA THR A 146 -31.06 12.29 -3.79
C THR A 146 -31.14 12.94 -2.41
N ALA A 147 -30.01 13.24 -1.78
CA ALA A 147 -29.98 13.90 -0.47
C ALA A 147 -30.65 15.29 -0.51
N ARG A 148 -30.43 16.06 -1.57
CA ARG A 148 -31.11 17.34 -1.79
C ARG A 148 -32.62 17.16 -1.93
N GLN A 149 -33.07 16.13 -2.63
CA GLN A 149 -34.49 15.83 -2.77
C GLN A 149 -35.12 15.45 -1.43
N SER A 150 -34.49 14.55 -0.67
CA SER A 150 -34.96 14.19 0.67
C SER A 150 -34.99 15.38 1.63
N ALA A 151 -34.01 16.29 1.56
CA ALA A 151 -33.99 17.52 2.35
C ALA A 151 -35.15 18.47 1.99
N ARG A 152 -35.48 18.59 0.70
CA ARG A 152 -36.65 19.37 0.25
C ARG A 152 -37.96 18.78 0.75
N GLU A 153 -38.12 17.46 0.67
CA GLU A 153 -39.31 16.77 1.17
C GLU A 153 -39.46 16.90 2.70
N ALA A 154 -38.34 16.82 3.43
CA ALA A 154 -38.33 17.06 4.87
C ALA A 154 -38.72 18.52 5.20
N ALA A 155 -38.19 19.50 4.47
CA ALA A 155 -38.56 20.90 4.65
C ALA A 155 -40.06 21.14 4.37
N GLN A 156 -40.61 20.53 3.32
CA GLN A 156 -42.05 20.61 3.02
C GLN A 156 -42.91 19.99 4.12
N ARG A 157 -42.49 18.84 4.69
CA ARG A 157 -43.18 18.23 5.84
C ARG A 157 -43.13 19.13 7.08
N ILE A 158 -41.99 19.77 7.35
CA ILE A 158 -41.85 20.71 8.46
C ILE A 158 -42.82 21.88 8.26
N THR A 159 -42.82 22.52 7.10
CA THR A 159 -43.74 23.63 6.79
C THR A 159 -45.22 23.20 6.89
N ALA A 160 -45.57 21.99 6.44
CA ALA A 160 -46.93 21.47 6.59
C ALA A 160 -47.33 21.26 8.06
N LEU A 161 -46.42 20.71 8.87
CA LEU A 161 -46.64 20.53 10.31
C LEU A 161 -46.74 21.86 11.04
N GLU A 162 -45.91 22.85 10.69
CA GLU A 162 -45.98 24.22 11.21
C GLU A 162 -47.33 24.87 10.87
N GLY A 163 -47.85 24.66 9.65
CA GLY A 163 -49.17 25.13 9.24
C GLY A 163 -50.31 24.48 10.04
N LEU A 164 -50.23 23.17 10.29
CA LEU A 164 -51.21 22.46 11.13
C LEU A 164 -51.15 22.92 12.59
N LEU A 165 -49.96 23.15 13.14
CA LEU A 165 -49.75 23.70 14.48
C LEU A 165 -50.29 25.13 14.61
N ALA A 166 -50.11 25.96 13.59
CA ALA A 166 -50.66 27.31 13.55
C ALA A 166 -52.20 27.29 13.47
N ALA A 167 -52.78 26.41 12.66
CA ALA A 167 -54.23 26.23 12.55
C ALA A 167 -54.87 25.71 13.85
N ALA A 168 -54.20 24.80 14.56
CA ALA A 168 -54.62 24.30 15.86
C ALA A 168 -54.58 25.38 16.95
N ARG A 169 -53.66 26.36 16.85
CA ARG A 169 -53.58 27.51 17.77
C ARG A 169 -54.64 28.59 17.51
N SER A 170 -55.25 28.61 16.32
CA SER A 170 -56.27 29.60 15.93
C SER A 170 -57.73 29.13 16.08
N SER A 171 -57.98 27.89 16.52
CA SER A 171 -59.34 27.46 16.86
C SER A 171 -59.71 27.91 18.28
N PRO A 172 -60.85 28.60 18.50
CA PRO A 172 -61.30 28.91 19.84
C PRO A 172 -61.86 27.63 20.48
N ALA A 173 -61.15 27.09 21.47
CA ALA A 173 -61.64 25.96 22.25
C ALA A 173 -62.78 26.42 23.20
N PRO A 174 -63.84 25.61 23.37
CA PRO A 174 -64.81 25.83 24.43
C PRO A 174 -64.15 25.59 25.78
N GLY A 175 -64.53 26.38 26.78
CA GLY A 175 -63.94 26.39 28.11
C GLY A 175 -63.80 25.00 28.72
N GLY A 176 -62.56 24.68 29.08
CA GLY A 176 -62.19 23.51 29.85
C GLY A 176 -60.80 23.75 30.41
N GLU A 177 -60.72 23.94 31.73
CA GLU A 177 -59.49 24.10 32.48
C GLU A 177 -58.62 22.85 32.31
N GLY A 178 -57.73 22.88 31.32
CA GLY A 178 -56.70 21.87 31.10
C GLY A 178 -55.42 22.28 31.83
N GLN A 179 -55.15 21.62 32.94
CA GLN A 179 -53.92 21.75 33.72
C GLN A 179 -52.66 21.60 32.85
N PRO A 180 -51.56 22.33 33.13
CA PRO A 180 -50.31 22.15 32.42
C PRO A 180 -49.79 20.72 32.60
N GLN A 181 -49.39 20.08 31.50
CA GLN A 181 -48.67 18.81 31.54
C GLN A 181 -47.42 18.97 32.42
N PRO A 182 -47.18 18.06 33.38
CA PRO A 182 -46.06 18.20 34.30
C PRO A 182 -44.75 18.13 33.51
N GLU A 183 -43.86 19.09 33.76
CA GLU A 183 -42.43 18.89 33.55
C GLU A 183 -42.05 17.53 34.16
N PRO A 184 -41.29 16.65 33.50
CA PRO A 184 -40.75 15.49 34.19
C PRO A 184 -39.98 16.02 35.40
N GLU A 185 -40.45 15.67 36.60
CA GLU A 185 -39.87 16.06 37.88
C GLU A 185 -38.35 15.94 37.80
N ARG A 186 -37.65 17.09 37.89
CA ARG A 186 -36.28 17.06 38.41
C ARG A 186 -36.40 16.37 39.75
N ILE A 187 -35.84 15.17 39.91
CA ILE A 187 -35.79 14.52 41.22
C ILE A 187 -34.92 15.44 42.09
N PRO A 188 -35.50 16.19 43.04
CA PRO A 188 -34.71 17.10 43.86
C PRO A 188 -33.84 16.23 44.77
N GLY A 189 -32.53 16.26 44.57
CA GLY A 189 -31.57 15.48 45.36
C GLY A 189 -31.04 14.19 44.72
N SER A 190 -31.37 13.88 43.46
CA SER A 190 -30.60 12.85 42.74
C SER A 190 -29.26 13.43 42.28
N ASP A 191 -28.15 12.78 42.63
CA ASP A 191 -26.84 13.13 42.13
C ASP A 191 -26.77 12.85 40.61
N GLU A 192 -27.07 13.88 39.80
CA GLU A 192 -27.06 13.80 38.33
C GLU A 192 -25.72 13.28 37.80
N VAL A 193 -24.60 13.55 38.50
CA VAL A 193 -23.27 13.05 38.14
C VAL A 193 -23.25 11.52 38.26
N ALA A 194 -23.76 10.98 39.37
CA ALA A 194 -23.87 9.53 39.57
C ALA A 194 -24.80 8.88 38.54
N VAL A 195 -25.95 9.50 38.23
CA VAL A 195 -26.91 8.99 37.23
C VAL A 195 -26.26 8.86 35.84
N VAL A 196 -25.59 9.92 35.38
CA VAL A 196 -24.89 9.89 34.08
C VAL A 196 -23.76 8.88 34.08
N ARG A 197 -22.97 8.81 35.17
CA ARG A 197 -21.89 7.83 35.32
C ARG A 197 -22.40 6.39 35.23
N GLU A 198 -23.46 6.07 35.96
CA GLU A 198 -24.03 4.72 35.97
C GLU A 198 -24.60 4.33 34.60
N GLU A 199 -25.27 5.26 33.91
CA GLU A 199 -25.78 5.01 32.57
C GLU A 199 -24.65 4.74 31.56
N LEU A 200 -23.58 5.53 31.60
CA LEU A 200 -22.42 5.32 30.73
C LEU A 200 -21.68 4.00 31.05
N LEU A 201 -21.59 3.61 32.32
CA LEU A 201 -21.04 2.31 32.71
C LEU A 201 -21.94 1.15 32.24
N LYS A 202 -23.27 1.29 32.23
CA LYS A 202 -24.18 0.27 31.67
C LYS A 202 -24.00 0.14 30.16
N LEU A 203 -23.86 1.27 29.45
CA LEU A 203 -23.74 1.31 27.99
C LEU A 203 -22.37 0.85 27.48
N ASP A 204 -21.29 1.09 28.24
CA ASP A 204 -19.93 0.68 27.88
C ASP A 204 -19.11 0.26 29.12
N PRO A 205 -19.39 -0.92 29.69
CA PRO A 205 -18.79 -1.37 30.95
C PRO A 205 -17.27 -1.48 30.92
N TYR A 206 -16.69 -1.68 29.73
CA TYR A 206 -15.26 -1.89 29.53
C TYR A 206 -14.59 -0.78 28.71
N GLY A 207 -15.32 0.28 28.36
CA GLY A 207 -14.78 1.40 27.58
C GLY A 207 -14.48 1.06 26.11
N ARG A 208 -14.95 -0.08 25.59
CA ARG A 208 -14.60 -0.54 24.23
C ARG A 208 -15.25 0.31 23.15
N ARG A 209 -16.50 0.74 23.38
CA ARG A 209 -17.21 1.61 22.43
C ARG A 209 -16.57 2.99 22.40
N MET A 210 -16.24 3.53 23.57
CA MET A 210 -15.58 4.82 23.68
C MET A 210 -14.14 4.79 23.13
N ALA A 211 -13.39 3.70 23.36
CA ALA A 211 -12.09 3.50 22.73
C ALA A 211 -12.19 3.55 21.19
N ALA A 212 -13.18 2.84 20.61
CA ALA A 212 -13.42 2.86 19.16
C ALA A 212 -13.79 4.27 18.64
N VAL A 213 -14.58 5.04 19.39
CA VAL A 213 -14.87 6.46 19.08
C VAL A 213 -13.58 7.28 19.03
N ILE A 214 -12.72 7.15 20.05
CA ILE A 214 -11.47 7.91 20.16
C ILE A 214 -10.50 7.51 19.05
N GLU A 215 -10.32 6.21 18.81
CA GLU A 215 -9.48 5.69 17.72
C GLU A 215 -9.94 6.23 16.37
N GLN A 216 -11.23 6.17 16.09
CA GLN A 216 -11.80 6.68 14.85
C GLN A 216 -11.63 8.20 14.71
N ALA A 217 -11.76 8.96 15.81
CA ALA A 217 -11.53 10.40 15.81
C ALA A 217 -10.06 10.74 15.53
N VAL A 218 -9.13 10.05 16.19
CA VAL A 218 -7.68 10.23 16.02
C VAL A 218 -7.27 9.86 14.59
N GLU A 219 -7.77 8.75 14.04
CA GLU A 219 -7.50 8.33 12.67
C GLU A 219 -7.96 9.39 11.65
N ARG A 220 -9.17 9.94 11.81
CA ARG A 220 -9.69 11.01 10.93
C ARG A 220 -8.92 12.31 11.05
N LEU A 221 -8.47 12.68 12.25
CA LEU A 221 -7.70 13.90 12.48
C LEU A 221 -6.31 13.81 11.88
N LEU A 222 -5.60 12.71 12.17
CA LEU A 222 -4.25 12.51 11.64
C LEU A 222 -4.29 12.35 10.13
N ASP A 223 -5.29 11.63 9.61
CA ASP A 223 -5.43 11.30 8.19
C ASP A 223 -4.12 10.74 7.63
N GLY A 224 -3.58 9.74 8.33
CA GLY A 224 -2.25 9.20 8.03
C GLY A 224 -2.17 8.60 6.62
N ALA A 225 -3.27 8.03 6.10
CA ALA A 225 -3.32 7.46 4.76
C ALA A 225 -3.02 8.49 3.66
N HIS A 226 -3.38 9.76 3.83
CA HIS A 226 -3.07 10.80 2.85
C HIS A 226 -1.85 11.64 3.24
N THR A 227 -1.69 11.93 4.53
CA THR A 227 -0.67 12.87 5.02
C THR A 227 0.63 12.19 5.45
N GLY A 228 0.57 10.91 5.81
CA GLY A 228 1.65 10.19 6.49
C GLY A 228 1.89 10.65 7.93
N ARG A 229 1.05 11.53 8.49
CA ARG A 229 1.13 11.95 9.89
C ARG A 229 0.69 10.83 10.80
N TYR A 230 1.37 10.72 11.94
CA TYR A 230 1.06 9.72 12.95
C TYR A 230 1.19 10.25 14.38
N ARG A 231 1.70 11.48 14.57
CA ARG A 231 1.84 12.11 15.89
C ARG A 231 0.79 13.19 16.08
N TRP A 232 0.22 13.26 17.28
CA TRP A 232 -0.73 14.32 17.64
C TRP A 232 -0.12 15.73 17.56
N GLU A 233 1.20 15.83 17.76
CA GLU A 233 1.95 17.08 17.62
C GLU A 233 1.89 17.66 16.21
N ASP A 234 1.76 16.82 15.18
CA ASP A 234 1.70 17.22 13.77
C ASP A 234 0.35 17.88 13.39
N LEU A 235 -0.64 17.84 14.29
CA LEU A 235 -1.91 18.53 14.10
C LEU A 235 -1.77 20.03 14.40
N SER A 236 -2.33 20.85 13.52
CA SER A 236 -2.49 22.29 13.71
C SER A 236 -3.43 22.60 14.89
N LYS A 237 -3.39 23.85 15.38
CA LYS A 237 -4.32 24.30 16.43
C LYS A 237 -5.79 24.20 16.00
N ALA A 238 -6.08 24.42 14.72
CA ALA A 238 -7.43 24.33 14.17
C ALA A 238 -7.93 22.87 14.19
N GLU A 239 -7.11 21.92 13.73
CA GLU A 239 -7.43 20.49 13.76
C GLU A 239 -7.63 19.99 15.20
N LYS A 240 -6.75 20.40 16.13
CA LYS A 240 -6.90 20.08 17.56
C LYS A 240 -8.21 20.60 18.13
N THR A 241 -8.63 21.82 17.74
CA THR A 241 -9.93 22.38 18.16
C THR A 241 -11.11 21.56 17.62
N MET A 242 -11.02 21.07 16.39
CA MET A 242 -12.08 20.28 15.74
C MET A 242 -12.28 18.89 16.38
N SER A 243 -11.31 18.39 17.16
CA SER A 243 -11.43 17.10 17.85
C SER A 243 -12.69 16.99 18.72
N GLY A 244 -13.12 18.09 19.36
CA GLY A 244 -14.36 18.16 20.12
C GLY A 244 -15.58 17.76 19.29
N GLN A 245 -15.80 18.45 18.17
CA GLN A 245 -16.92 18.21 17.26
C GLN A 245 -16.89 16.81 16.63
N LEU A 246 -15.69 16.31 16.30
CA LEU A 246 -15.55 14.98 15.71
C LEU A 246 -15.95 13.88 16.70
N VAL A 247 -15.42 13.93 17.92
CA VAL A 247 -15.77 12.94 18.95
C VAL A 247 -17.23 13.11 19.36
N GLU A 248 -17.75 14.33 19.48
CA GLU A 248 -19.16 14.60 19.76
C GLU A 248 -20.07 13.88 18.76
N ASN A 249 -19.82 14.10 17.46
CA ASN A 249 -20.58 13.48 16.40
C ASN A 249 -20.45 11.95 16.42
N LEU A 250 -19.24 11.42 16.63
CA LEU A 250 -19.01 9.99 16.73
C LEU A 250 -19.73 9.38 17.94
N MET A 251 -19.68 10.02 19.11
CA MET A 251 -20.39 9.55 20.31
C MET A 251 -21.90 9.52 20.08
N ARG A 252 -22.48 10.56 19.46
CA ARG A 252 -23.90 10.60 19.11
C ARG A 252 -24.32 9.38 18.30
N HIS A 253 -23.52 8.99 17.31
CA HIS A 253 -23.82 7.83 16.47
C HIS A 253 -23.50 6.48 17.11
N HIS A 254 -22.38 6.37 17.83
CA HIS A 254 -21.96 5.12 18.47
C HIS A 254 -22.82 4.77 19.67
N PHE A 255 -23.33 5.75 20.42
CA PHE A 255 -24.15 5.56 21.61
C PHE A 255 -25.63 5.85 21.42
N HIS A 256 -26.03 6.40 20.27
CA HIS A 256 -27.40 6.85 20.00
C HIS A 256 -27.92 7.87 21.04
N PHE A 257 -27.04 8.75 21.52
CA PHE A 257 -27.45 9.79 22.46
C PHE A 257 -28.42 10.78 21.80
N GLU A 258 -29.45 11.17 22.55
CA GLU A 258 -30.34 12.24 22.16
C GLU A 258 -29.57 13.58 22.16
N PRO A 259 -29.90 14.52 21.27
CA PRO A 259 -29.42 15.90 21.38
C PRO A 259 -29.84 16.49 22.73
N GLY A 260 -28.92 17.21 23.39
CA GLY A 260 -29.27 17.98 24.59
C GLY A 260 -30.21 19.13 24.26
N ARG A 261 -30.91 19.65 25.27
CA ARG A 261 -31.78 20.83 25.09
C ARG A 261 -30.95 22.10 24.90
N LYS A 262 -29.85 22.20 25.64
CA LYS A 262 -28.89 23.31 25.58
C LYS A 262 -27.44 22.85 25.36
N LEU A 263 -27.13 21.64 25.80
CA LEU A 263 -25.78 21.05 25.74
C LEU A 263 -25.70 19.97 24.65
N ASP A 264 -24.54 19.33 24.49
CA ASP A 264 -24.27 18.40 23.39
C ASP A 264 -25.18 17.16 23.39
N PHE A 265 -25.43 16.59 24.57
CA PHE A 265 -26.17 15.34 24.74
C PHE A 265 -27.24 15.42 25.81
N ARG A 266 -28.20 14.48 25.73
CA ARG A 266 -29.07 14.12 26.83
C ARG A 266 -28.87 12.65 27.20
N ILE A 267 -28.41 12.39 28.42
CA ILE A 267 -28.07 11.06 28.93
C ILE A 267 -28.90 10.80 30.18
N ALA A 268 -29.69 9.72 30.18
CA ALA A 268 -30.63 9.41 31.26
C ALA A 268 -31.54 10.61 31.66
N GLY A 269 -31.93 11.42 30.67
CA GLY A 269 -32.76 12.61 30.87
C GLY A 269 -32.02 13.89 31.28
N VAL A 270 -30.71 13.82 31.56
CA VAL A 270 -29.84 14.92 31.99
C VAL A 270 -29.09 15.52 30.80
N ASP A 271 -29.07 16.86 30.69
CA ASP A 271 -28.28 17.57 29.68
C ASP A 271 -26.78 17.58 30.07
N VAL A 272 -25.90 17.18 29.15
CA VAL A 272 -24.47 17.03 29.38
C VAL A 272 -23.67 17.61 28.22
N ASP A 273 -22.58 18.31 28.53
CA ASP A 273 -21.70 18.98 27.59
C ASP A 273 -20.35 18.26 27.46
N LEU A 274 -19.92 17.95 26.24
CA LEU A 274 -18.68 17.23 26.00
C LEU A 274 -17.49 18.19 26.00
N LYS A 275 -16.44 17.80 26.73
CA LYS A 275 -15.17 18.52 26.73
C LYS A 275 -14.02 17.57 26.53
N ILE A 276 -13.14 17.94 25.60
CA ILE A 276 -12.02 17.09 25.19
C ILE A 276 -10.73 17.86 25.39
N THR A 277 -9.72 17.16 25.86
CA THR A 277 -8.37 17.69 25.95
C THR A 277 -7.34 16.62 25.60
N ALA A 278 -6.28 17.04 24.92
CA ALA A 278 -5.04 16.28 24.84
C ALA A 278 -3.97 16.80 25.82
N ALA A 279 -4.33 17.78 26.65
CA ALA A 279 -3.47 18.39 27.66
C ALA A 279 -3.90 17.96 29.07
N ALA A 280 -3.49 18.72 30.08
CA ALA A 280 -3.79 18.44 31.48
C ALA A 280 -5.18 18.91 31.94
N ASN A 281 -5.82 19.84 31.23
CA ASN A 281 -7.06 20.47 31.68
C ASN A 281 -8.01 20.76 30.50
N TRP A 282 -9.29 20.99 30.83
CA TRP A 282 -10.38 21.28 29.88
C TRP A 282 -10.75 22.75 29.93
N THR A 283 -11.12 23.28 28.77
CA THR A 283 -11.65 24.64 28.67
C THR A 283 -13.17 24.57 28.76
N ILE A 284 -13.72 25.06 29.87
CA ILE A 284 -15.16 25.11 30.15
C ILE A 284 -15.67 26.51 29.75
N PRO A 285 -16.60 26.61 28.79
CA PRO A 285 -17.15 27.88 28.40
C PRO A 285 -18.29 28.31 29.33
N THR A 286 -18.61 29.60 29.31
CA THR A 286 -19.54 30.22 30.26
C THR A 286 -20.96 29.65 30.18
N GLU A 287 -21.38 29.19 29.00
CA GLU A 287 -22.68 28.55 28.78
C GLU A 287 -22.82 27.19 29.50
N THR A 288 -21.70 26.60 29.95
CA THR A 288 -21.66 25.33 30.69
C THR A 288 -21.44 25.55 32.20
N GLU A 289 -21.40 26.80 32.68
CA GLU A 289 -21.35 27.06 34.12
C GLU A 289 -22.57 26.43 34.81
N ASP A 290 -22.33 25.75 35.94
CA ASP A 290 -23.27 24.89 36.67
C ASP A 290 -23.83 23.67 35.91
N GLY A 291 -23.46 23.49 34.64
CA GLY A 291 -23.80 22.34 33.81
C GLY A 291 -22.96 21.09 34.12
N LEU A 292 -23.42 19.92 33.65
CA LEU A 292 -22.63 18.70 33.68
C LEU A 292 -21.67 18.67 32.48
N CYS A 293 -20.39 18.44 32.76
CA CYS A 293 -19.36 18.22 31.76
C CYS A 293 -18.99 16.75 31.69
N LEU A 294 -19.11 16.17 30.51
CA LEU A 294 -18.50 14.89 30.17
C LEU A 294 -17.08 15.15 29.66
N LEU A 295 -16.09 14.71 30.42
CA LEU A 295 -14.69 15.02 30.21
C LEU A 295 -13.98 13.85 29.54
N VAL A 296 -13.45 14.08 28.34
CA VAL A 296 -12.56 13.15 27.65
C VAL A 296 -11.14 13.68 27.69
N ARG A 297 -10.20 12.86 28.14
CA ARG A 297 -8.76 13.12 28.01
C ARG A 297 -8.14 12.08 27.09
N ILE A 298 -7.36 12.53 26.11
CA ILE A 298 -6.61 11.67 25.19
C ILE A 298 -5.12 11.94 25.42
N ASP A 299 -4.38 10.97 25.95
CA ASP A 299 -2.93 11.02 26.07
C ASP A 299 -2.30 10.18 24.96
N HIS A 300 -2.11 10.80 23.79
CA HIS A 300 -1.58 10.10 22.61
C HIS A 300 -0.18 9.53 22.86
N ARG A 301 0.66 10.21 23.65
CA ARG A 301 2.03 9.75 23.95
C ARG A 301 2.05 8.51 24.83
N LYS A 302 1.21 8.48 25.86
CA LYS A 302 1.06 7.30 26.71
C LYS A 302 0.22 6.20 26.05
N GLY A 303 -0.49 6.54 24.97
CA GLY A 303 -1.47 5.67 24.35
C GLY A 303 -2.58 5.32 25.33
N SER A 304 -3.13 6.32 26.02
CA SER A 304 -4.23 6.12 26.95
C SER A 304 -5.30 7.19 26.83
N TRP A 305 -6.47 6.91 27.37
CA TRP A 305 -7.59 7.83 27.44
C TRP A 305 -8.32 7.74 28.76
N SER A 306 -9.15 8.72 29.05
CA SER A 306 -10.02 8.73 30.22
C SER A 306 -11.33 9.43 29.90
N LEU A 307 -12.40 8.98 30.56
CA LEU A 307 -13.74 9.55 30.54
C LEU A 307 -14.22 9.72 31.96
N GLY A 308 -14.62 10.94 32.32
CA GLY A 308 -15.21 11.25 33.62
C GLY A 308 -16.32 12.26 33.47
N VAL A 309 -17.08 12.45 34.54
CA VAL A 309 -18.15 13.44 34.59
C VAL A 309 -17.96 14.33 35.82
N VAL A 310 -18.23 15.62 35.67
CA VAL A 310 -18.16 16.59 36.76
C VAL A 310 -19.20 17.69 36.53
N ARG A 311 -19.72 18.28 37.61
CA ARG A 311 -20.50 19.51 37.51
C ARG A 311 -19.56 20.72 37.56
N ALA A 312 -19.68 21.63 36.61
CA ALA A 312 -18.84 22.81 36.51
C ALA A 312 -19.33 23.96 37.41
N THR A 313 -19.37 23.75 38.73
CA THR A 313 -19.74 24.82 39.68
C THR A 313 -18.61 25.83 39.87
N GLU A 314 -18.96 27.02 40.33
CA GLU A 314 -18.03 28.14 40.57
C GLU A 314 -16.80 27.74 41.40
N GLU A 315 -16.98 26.90 42.43
CA GLU A 315 -15.91 26.45 43.33
C GLU A 315 -14.95 25.44 42.68
N LEU A 316 -15.46 24.69 41.70
CA LEU A 316 -14.70 23.67 40.97
C LEU A 316 -13.98 24.24 39.75
N LEU A 317 -14.23 25.50 39.40
CA LEU A 317 -13.58 26.22 38.30
C LEU A 317 -12.53 27.21 38.80
N GLN A 318 -11.40 27.32 38.10
CA GLN A 318 -10.39 28.35 38.38
C GLN A 318 -10.98 29.74 38.27
N ARG A 319 -10.62 30.66 39.17
CA ARG A 319 -11.09 32.05 39.12
C ARG A 319 -10.78 32.66 37.74
N PRO A 320 -11.68 33.49 37.17
CA PRO A 320 -11.44 34.13 35.89
C PRO A 320 -10.13 34.92 35.92
N PHE A 321 -9.20 34.63 35.00
CA PHE A 321 -7.95 35.38 34.88
C PHE A 321 -7.65 35.70 33.42
N GLY A 322 -7.61 36.99 33.08
CA GLY A 322 -7.00 37.50 31.83
C GLY A 322 -7.62 37.07 30.49
N SER A 323 -8.59 36.15 30.45
CA SER A 323 -9.23 35.72 29.20
C SER A 323 -10.33 36.70 28.77
N ARG A 324 -10.25 37.18 27.52
CA ARG A 324 -11.35 37.93 26.87
C ARG A 324 -12.60 37.08 26.64
N ASP A 325 -12.47 35.76 26.53
CA ASP A 325 -13.59 34.85 26.23
C ASP A 325 -14.31 34.32 27.48
N ARG A 326 -13.85 34.70 28.68
CA ARG A 326 -14.38 34.28 29.99
C ARG A 326 -14.41 32.76 30.21
N LYS A 327 -13.81 31.95 29.33
CA LYS A 327 -13.70 30.51 29.54
C LYS A 327 -12.76 30.21 30.70
N ARG A 328 -13.08 29.14 31.42
CA ARG A 328 -12.38 28.72 32.63
C ARG A 328 -11.85 27.30 32.47
N THR A 329 -11.05 26.88 33.43
CA THR A 329 -10.53 25.51 33.52
C THR A 329 -10.85 24.94 34.89
N LEU A 330 -10.72 23.63 35.07
CA LEU A 330 -10.96 23.02 36.39
C LEU A 330 -9.90 23.47 37.40
N SER A 331 -10.35 23.79 38.62
CA SER A 331 -9.49 23.98 39.78
C SER A 331 -8.94 22.64 40.27
N ARG A 332 -8.02 22.66 41.25
CA ARG A 332 -7.56 21.41 41.88
C ARG A 332 -8.72 20.63 42.50
N ALA A 333 -9.64 21.33 43.19
CA ALA A 333 -10.85 20.70 43.74
C ALA A 333 -11.74 20.14 42.61
N GLY A 334 -11.85 20.86 41.48
CA GLY A 334 -12.55 20.37 40.30
C GLY A 334 -11.96 19.07 39.73
N HIS A 335 -10.63 18.94 39.71
CA HIS A 335 -9.97 17.69 39.32
C HIS A 335 -10.22 16.54 40.31
N GLU A 336 -10.24 16.83 41.62
CA GLU A 336 -10.52 15.85 42.67
C GLU A 336 -12.00 15.40 42.66
N ALA A 337 -12.91 16.27 42.19
CA ALA A 337 -14.34 16.02 42.08
C ALA A 337 -14.77 15.28 40.78
N ILE A 338 -13.83 14.93 39.90
CA ILE A 338 -14.16 14.17 38.68
C ILE A 338 -14.56 12.74 39.06
N GLU A 339 -15.80 12.39 38.76
CA GLU A 339 -16.31 11.03 38.85
C GLU A 339 -15.89 10.25 37.59
N TRP A 340 -14.82 9.47 37.72
CA TRP A 340 -14.27 8.70 36.61
C TRP A 340 -15.18 7.51 36.25
N ILE A 341 -15.49 7.42 34.95
CA ILE A 341 -16.17 6.29 34.33
C ILE A 341 -15.13 5.29 33.84
N HIS A 342 -14.14 5.79 33.09
CA HIS A 342 -12.97 5.04 32.62
C HIS A 342 -11.73 5.91 32.83
N ARG A 343 -10.67 5.36 33.43
CA ARG A 343 -9.47 6.13 33.76
C ARG A 343 -8.21 5.43 33.28
N ASP A 344 -7.37 6.20 32.60
CA ASP A 344 -6.08 5.77 32.04
C ASP A 344 -6.17 4.43 31.27
N VAL A 345 -7.28 4.23 30.55
CA VAL A 345 -7.52 3.03 29.73
C VAL A 345 -6.61 3.08 28.51
N LEU A 346 -5.97 1.96 28.18
CA LEU A 346 -5.04 1.90 27.06
C LEU A 346 -5.78 2.01 25.71
N LEU A 347 -5.23 2.84 24.83
CA LEU A 347 -5.48 2.81 23.40
C LEU A 347 -4.47 1.88 22.73
N PRO A 348 -4.80 1.28 21.58
CA PRO A 348 -3.82 0.64 20.71
C PRO A 348 -2.71 1.64 20.39
N VAL A 349 -1.51 1.38 20.89
CA VAL A 349 -0.37 2.27 20.65
C VAL A 349 0.05 2.13 19.19
N ASN A 350 0.19 3.27 18.51
CA ASN A 350 0.75 3.29 17.17
C ASN A 350 2.19 2.76 17.22
N ILE A 351 2.51 1.73 16.45
CA ILE A 351 3.83 1.12 16.48
C ILE A 351 4.95 2.11 16.11
N LEU A 352 4.64 3.12 15.29
CA LEU A 352 5.56 4.18 14.92
C LEU A 352 5.99 5.05 16.12
N ASP A 353 5.21 5.10 17.19
CA ASP A 353 5.58 5.81 18.42
C ASP A 353 6.47 4.96 19.35
N ARG A 354 6.58 3.65 19.10
CA ARG A 354 7.43 2.73 19.88
C ARG A 354 8.76 2.43 19.21
N LEU A 355 8.83 2.58 17.89
CA LEU A 355 10.06 2.36 17.14
C LEU A 355 11.07 3.50 17.42
N PRO A 356 12.38 3.21 17.40
CA PRO A 356 13.41 4.23 17.44
C PRO A 356 13.22 5.28 16.34
N ASP A 357 13.46 6.56 16.66
CA ASP A 357 13.20 7.66 15.71
C ASP A 357 14.03 7.52 14.41
N ASP A 358 15.23 6.95 14.46
CA ASP A 358 16.07 6.65 13.31
C ASP A 358 15.47 5.57 12.40
N GLU A 359 14.89 4.52 12.98
CA GLU A 359 14.18 3.50 12.22
C GLU A 359 12.92 4.05 11.56
N VAL A 360 12.16 4.90 12.27
CA VAL A 360 10.99 5.56 11.68
C VAL A 360 11.41 6.47 10.53
N ARG A 361 12.51 7.22 10.68
CA ARG A 361 13.07 8.03 9.58
C ARG A 361 13.49 7.16 8.40
N ALA A 362 14.12 6.01 8.64
CA ALA A 362 14.50 5.07 7.59
C ALA A 362 13.28 4.52 6.84
N ILE A 363 12.23 4.13 7.58
CA ILE A 363 10.94 3.71 6.99
C ILE A 363 10.38 4.83 6.11
N LEU A 364 10.33 6.08 6.59
CA LEU A 364 9.70 7.18 5.87
C LEU A 364 10.55 7.73 4.71
N ALA A 365 11.87 7.52 4.72
CA ALA A 365 12.78 7.92 3.66
C ALA A 365 12.69 7.07 2.39
N GLU A 366 12.08 5.88 2.47
CA GLU A 366 11.91 5.00 1.32
C GLU A 366 11.01 5.61 0.23
N ALA A 367 11.46 5.47 -1.02
CA ALA A 367 10.94 6.21 -2.17
C ALA A 367 9.50 5.85 -2.55
N SER A 368 9.04 4.62 -2.25
CA SER A 368 7.71 4.14 -2.62
C SER A 368 6.95 3.58 -1.43
N GLY A 369 5.62 3.66 -1.46
CA GLY A 369 4.76 3.12 -0.40
C GLY A 369 5.01 1.63 -0.14
N GLN A 370 5.29 0.85 -1.19
CA GLN A 370 5.66 -0.56 -1.02
C GLN A 370 6.99 -0.73 -0.28
N ARG A 371 8.02 0.05 -0.63
CA ARG A 371 9.32 -0.04 0.06
C ARG A 371 9.21 0.40 1.52
N ARG A 372 8.42 1.44 1.82
CA ARG A 372 8.12 1.86 3.20
C ARG A 372 7.45 0.74 3.99
N VAL A 373 6.46 0.05 3.42
CA VAL A 373 5.79 -1.09 4.06
C VAL A 373 6.74 -2.28 4.25
N ASN A 374 7.60 -2.57 3.28
CA ASN A 374 8.62 -3.60 3.44
C ASN A 374 9.57 -3.25 4.60
N GLN A 375 10.06 -2.01 4.66
CA GLN A 375 10.93 -1.56 5.74
C GLN A 375 10.23 -1.59 7.10
N LEU A 376 8.96 -1.19 7.18
CA LEU A 376 8.15 -1.30 8.39
C LEU A 376 8.16 -2.72 8.94
N PHE A 377 7.91 -3.73 8.09
CA PHE A 377 7.89 -5.13 8.54
C PHE A 377 9.28 -5.71 8.78
N ARG A 378 10.35 -5.12 8.24
CA ARG A 378 11.73 -5.48 8.62
C ARG A 378 12.04 -5.05 10.05
N VAL A 379 11.60 -3.87 10.44
CA VAL A 379 11.93 -3.27 11.75
C VAL A 379 10.95 -3.68 12.85
N ALA A 380 9.64 -3.66 12.59
CA ALA A 380 8.58 -3.91 13.58
C ALA A 380 8.38 -5.41 13.91
N GLN A 381 9.49 -6.14 14.06
CA GLN A 381 9.51 -7.57 14.32
C GLN A 381 8.79 -7.90 15.64
N ARG A 382 7.97 -8.96 15.60
CA ARG A 382 7.24 -9.53 16.76
C ARG A 382 6.26 -8.55 17.42
N GLN A 383 5.91 -7.47 16.73
CA GLN A 383 4.99 -6.45 17.23
C GLN A 383 3.73 -6.35 16.34
N PRO A 384 2.55 -6.07 16.93
CA PRO A 384 1.34 -5.84 16.15
C PRO A 384 1.44 -4.56 15.30
N VAL A 385 1.13 -4.70 14.01
CA VAL A 385 1.04 -3.60 13.05
C VAL A 385 -0.40 -3.55 12.53
N THR A 386 -1.11 -2.45 12.78
CA THR A 386 -2.52 -2.30 12.39
C THR A 386 -2.66 -1.80 10.94
N ARG A 387 -3.85 -1.99 10.37
CA ARG A 387 -4.22 -1.46 9.05
C ARG A 387 -3.98 0.04 8.94
N THR A 388 -4.34 0.80 9.96
CA THR A 388 -4.14 2.26 9.99
C THR A 388 -2.66 2.62 9.92
N VAL A 389 -1.78 1.88 10.61
CA VAL A 389 -0.33 2.08 10.49
C VAL A 389 0.15 1.78 9.08
N VAL A 390 -0.24 0.63 8.50
CA VAL A 390 0.18 0.27 7.14
C VAL A 390 -0.30 1.31 6.13
N ALA A 391 -1.55 1.78 6.24
CA ALA A 391 -2.08 2.83 5.38
C ALA A 391 -1.28 4.13 5.53
N THR A 392 -0.92 4.50 6.76
CA THR A 392 -0.12 5.68 7.08
C THR A 392 1.28 5.61 6.48
N VAL A 393 1.96 4.48 6.64
CA VAL A 393 3.30 4.24 6.09
C VAL A 393 3.27 4.15 4.57
N ALA A 394 2.27 3.46 4.00
CA ALA A 394 2.12 3.38 2.54
C ALA A 394 1.76 4.74 1.94
N ARG A 395 1.05 5.59 2.68
CA ARG A 395 0.33 6.78 2.21
C ARG A 395 -0.69 6.46 1.13
N GLN A 396 -1.44 5.37 1.35
CA GLN A 396 -2.46 4.85 0.44
C GLN A 396 -3.52 4.08 1.23
N GLU A 397 -4.77 4.08 0.76
CA GLU A 397 -5.87 3.38 1.44
C GLU A 397 -5.81 1.85 1.28
N ASP A 398 -5.22 1.35 0.19
CA ASP A 398 -5.11 -0.10 -0.11
C ASP A 398 -3.95 -0.77 0.64
N ALA A 399 -3.94 -0.62 1.96
CA ALA A 399 -2.98 -1.23 2.86
C ALA A 399 -2.91 -2.78 2.71
N PRO A 400 -4.02 -3.54 2.66
CA PRO A 400 -3.96 -5.00 2.59
C PRO A 400 -3.25 -5.55 1.34
N LYS A 401 -3.39 -4.89 0.18
CA LYS A 401 -2.62 -5.28 -1.01
C LYS A 401 -1.11 -5.12 -0.77
N ARG A 402 -0.69 -4.01 -0.19
CA ARG A 402 0.73 -3.74 0.12
C ARG A 402 1.33 -4.77 1.07
N VAL A 403 0.56 -5.25 2.05
CA VAL A 403 1.04 -6.33 2.94
C VAL A 403 1.19 -7.66 2.19
N ARG A 404 0.28 -7.99 1.27
CA ARG A 404 0.42 -9.19 0.42
C ARG A 404 1.68 -9.15 -0.45
N ASP A 405 1.97 -7.98 -1.02
CA ASP A 405 3.20 -7.78 -1.81
C ASP A 405 4.45 -7.81 -0.93
N ALA A 406 4.39 -7.22 0.27
CA ALA A 406 5.48 -7.25 1.25
C ALA A 406 5.79 -8.69 1.71
N ARG A 407 4.75 -9.50 1.92
CA ARG A 407 4.90 -10.92 2.28
C ARG A 407 5.74 -11.68 1.24
N ARG A 408 5.51 -11.43 -0.05
CA ARG A 408 6.27 -12.06 -1.13
C ARG A 408 7.72 -11.55 -1.17
N ALA A 409 7.90 -10.24 -1.03
CA ALA A 409 9.23 -9.62 -1.10
C ALA A 409 10.12 -10.04 0.09
N LEU A 410 9.57 -10.03 1.30
CA LEU A 410 10.32 -10.29 2.53
C LEU A 410 10.51 -11.78 2.84
N ALA A 411 9.80 -12.67 2.15
CA ALA A 411 10.02 -14.11 2.23
C ALA A 411 11.46 -14.50 1.88
N ALA A 412 12.05 -13.83 0.87
CA ALA A 412 13.44 -14.05 0.48
C ALA A 412 14.45 -13.67 1.59
N GLU A 413 14.04 -12.83 2.54
CA GLU A 413 14.84 -12.38 3.68
C GLU A 413 14.58 -13.23 4.94
N GLY A 414 13.78 -14.29 4.85
CA GLY A 414 13.41 -15.12 5.99
C GLY A 414 12.33 -14.51 6.88
N ILE A 415 11.64 -13.45 6.43
CA ILE A 415 10.64 -12.74 7.23
C ILE A 415 9.24 -13.20 6.85
N LEU A 416 8.55 -13.78 7.83
CA LEU A 416 7.16 -14.22 7.74
C LEU A 416 6.23 -13.11 8.21
N ILE A 417 5.15 -12.81 7.47
CA ILE A 417 4.13 -11.83 7.87
C ILE A 417 2.79 -12.52 8.13
N LEU A 418 2.48 -12.68 9.42
CA LEU A 418 1.29 -13.34 9.94
C LEU A 418 0.08 -12.41 9.91
N SER A 419 -1.09 -12.93 9.57
CA SER A 419 -2.40 -12.25 9.61
C SER A 419 -3.43 -13.06 10.40
N HIS A 420 -4.66 -12.56 10.56
CA HIS A 420 -5.74 -13.30 11.24
C HIS A 420 -6.28 -14.55 10.50
N GLN A 421 -5.77 -14.87 9.31
CA GLN A 421 -6.33 -15.90 8.42
C GLN A 421 -5.43 -17.12 8.34
N SER A 422 -5.98 -18.24 7.86
CA SER A 422 -5.25 -19.48 7.60
C SER A 422 -4.60 -20.03 8.88
N SER A 423 -3.43 -20.67 8.75
CA SER A 423 -2.64 -21.21 9.86
C SER A 423 -1.88 -20.14 10.66
N HIS A 424 -1.89 -18.86 10.24
CA HIS A 424 -1.12 -17.81 10.90
C HIS A 424 -1.41 -17.60 12.39
N PRO A 425 -2.68 -17.64 12.87
CA PRO A 425 -2.93 -17.52 14.30
C PRO A 425 -2.32 -18.67 15.10
N GLU A 426 -2.29 -19.88 14.53
CA GLU A 426 -1.65 -21.05 15.16
C GLU A 426 -0.13 -20.91 15.17
N ILE A 427 0.48 -20.53 14.04
CA ILE A 427 1.91 -20.25 13.94
C ILE A 427 2.33 -19.17 14.96
N ALA A 428 1.56 -18.09 15.09
CA ALA A 428 1.82 -17.04 16.07
C ALA A 428 1.82 -17.58 17.50
N ARG A 429 0.80 -18.37 17.89
CA ARG A 429 0.72 -18.99 19.23
C ARG A 429 1.90 -19.93 19.49
N THR A 430 2.21 -20.81 18.54
CA THR A 430 3.30 -21.78 18.66
C THR A 430 4.64 -21.07 18.84
N LEU A 431 4.89 -19.99 18.11
CA LEU A 431 6.11 -19.18 18.23
C LEU A 431 6.10 -18.21 19.43
N GLY A 432 5.00 -18.09 20.17
CA GLY A 432 4.89 -17.15 21.29
C GLY A 432 4.74 -15.68 20.90
N LEU A 433 4.23 -15.42 19.71
CA LEU A 433 4.01 -14.08 19.18
C LEU A 433 2.59 -13.59 19.51
N PRO A 434 2.36 -12.27 19.48
CA PRO A 434 1.01 -11.73 19.50
C PRO A 434 0.16 -12.34 18.39
N VAL A 435 -1.06 -12.78 18.71
CA VAL A 435 -1.97 -13.38 17.73
C VAL A 435 -2.67 -12.24 16.98
N PRO A 436 -2.48 -12.10 15.65
CA PRO A 436 -3.05 -10.99 14.89
C PRO A 436 -4.57 -11.11 14.77
N GLU A 437 -5.29 -10.05 15.14
CA GLU A 437 -6.72 -9.89 14.86
C GLU A 437 -6.96 -9.39 13.43
N LYS A 438 -8.25 -9.30 13.02
CA LYS A 438 -8.61 -8.81 11.69
C LYS A 438 -8.08 -7.39 11.48
N GLY A 439 -7.32 -7.20 10.40
CA GLY A 439 -6.70 -5.91 10.08
C GLY A 439 -5.41 -5.63 10.86
N VAL A 440 -4.86 -6.64 11.55
CA VAL A 440 -3.56 -6.58 12.23
C VAL A 440 -2.62 -7.62 11.61
N TRP A 441 -1.33 -7.30 11.57
CA TRP A 441 -0.27 -8.18 11.13
C TRP A 441 0.88 -8.20 12.13
N VAL A 442 1.65 -9.29 12.13
CA VAL A 442 2.89 -9.41 12.90
C VAL A 442 3.96 -10.00 11.96
N SER A 443 5.11 -9.32 11.83
CA SER A 443 6.25 -9.87 11.11
C SER A 443 7.23 -10.56 12.05
N VAL A 444 7.90 -11.60 11.55
CA VAL A 444 8.93 -12.32 12.30
C VAL A 444 9.99 -12.91 11.37
N ARG A 445 11.28 -12.71 11.67
CA ARG A 445 12.38 -13.41 11.01
C ARG A 445 12.52 -14.81 11.58
N LEU A 446 12.55 -15.81 10.71
CA LEU A 446 12.74 -17.22 11.05
C LEU A 446 14.09 -17.72 10.53
N ALA A 447 14.60 -18.75 11.19
CA ALA A 447 15.76 -19.51 10.76
C ALA A 447 15.43 -21.01 10.83
N PRO A 448 15.97 -21.85 9.92
CA PRO A 448 15.86 -23.30 10.05
C PRO A 448 16.44 -23.76 11.39
N THR A 449 15.82 -24.76 12.02
CA THR A 449 16.40 -25.38 13.22
C THR A 449 17.65 -26.16 12.86
N THR A 450 18.72 -26.01 13.64
CA THR A 450 19.92 -26.86 13.55
C THR A 450 19.85 -27.99 14.59
N GLU A 451 20.76 -28.97 14.47
CA GLU A 451 20.90 -30.06 15.46
C GLU A 451 21.17 -29.51 16.87
N ASP A 452 21.90 -28.39 16.99
CA ASP A 452 22.15 -27.70 18.26
C ASP A 452 20.90 -27.07 18.90
N ASP A 453 19.82 -26.89 18.13
CA ASP A 453 18.55 -26.36 18.59
C ASP A 453 17.53 -27.45 18.97
N GLU A 454 17.90 -28.75 18.83
CA GLU A 454 17.04 -29.88 19.22
C GLU A 454 16.74 -29.83 20.74
N GLY A 455 15.49 -29.49 21.07
CA GLY A 455 14.98 -29.48 22.45
C GLY A 455 14.97 -28.13 23.15
N ALA A 456 15.46 -27.04 22.54
CA ALA A 456 15.64 -25.76 23.23
C ALA A 456 14.63 -24.65 22.88
N GLY A 457 13.77 -24.81 21.86
CA GLY A 457 12.96 -23.70 21.36
C GLY A 457 11.59 -24.06 20.77
N ARG A 458 10.71 -23.06 20.76
CA ARG A 458 9.44 -23.08 20.01
C ARG A 458 9.75 -23.09 18.51
N SER A 459 9.29 -24.11 17.79
CA SER A 459 9.46 -24.23 16.34
C SER A 459 8.13 -24.52 15.64
N VAL A 460 8.09 -24.22 14.33
CA VAL A 460 6.93 -24.48 13.46
C VAL A 460 7.39 -25.21 12.21
N LEU A 461 6.57 -26.15 11.73
CA LEU A 461 6.84 -26.89 10.50
C LEU A 461 6.29 -26.11 9.31
N LEU A 462 7.16 -25.66 8.42
CA LEU A 462 6.79 -24.99 7.16
C LEU A 462 7.39 -25.76 5.99
N SER A 463 6.53 -26.29 5.11
CA SER A 463 6.92 -27.07 3.93
C SER A 463 7.91 -28.22 4.23
N GLY A 464 7.74 -28.90 5.36
CA GLY A 464 8.57 -30.04 5.77
C GLY A 464 9.85 -29.68 6.53
N THR A 465 10.16 -28.39 6.69
CA THR A 465 11.31 -27.92 7.47
C THR A 465 10.85 -27.30 8.78
N HIS A 466 11.54 -27.58 9.88
CA HIS A 466 11.31 -26.91 11.16
C HIS A 466 11.99 -25.54 11.18
N TRP A 467 11.23 -24.52 11.57
CA TRP A 467 11.68 -23.14 11.66
C TRP A 467 11.52 -22.63 13.08
N ARG A 468 12.52 -21.90 13.58
CA ARG A 468 12.49 -21.21 14.87
C ARG A 468 12.60 -19.71 14.66
N LEU A 469 12.35 -18.96 15.73
CA LEU A 469 12.68 -17.54 15.77
C LEU A 469 14.18 -17.35 15.48
N ALA A 470 14.50 -16.46 14.55
CA ALA A 470 15.89 -16.12 14.27
C ALA A 470 16.51 -15.35 15.46
N LYS A 471 17.73 -15.72 15.80
CA LYS A 471 18.70 -15.00 16.64
C LYS A 471 19.36 -13.92 15.78
N PRO A 472 19.93 -12.85 16.37
CA PRO A 472 20.58 -11.77 15.61
C PRO A 472 21.66 -12.28 14.65
N ASP A 473 22.45 -13.25 15.08
CA ASP A 473 23.60 -13.79 14.35
C ASP A 473 23.24 -14.84 13.29
N ASP A 474 21.97 -15.29 13.22
CA ASP A 474 21.56 -16.22 12.17
C ASP A 474 21.62 -15.54 10.79
N GLU A 475 22.16 -16.26 9.80
CA GLU A 475 22.14 -15.80 8.41
C GLU A 475 20.71 -15.81 7.85
N PRO A 476 20.31 -14.81 7.03
CA PRO A 476 19.01 -14.79 6.39
C PRO A 476 18.80 -16.02 5.50
N SER A 477 17.74 -16.79 5.80
CA SER A 477 17.35 -17.98 5.04
C SER A 477 15.99 -17.76 4.39
N PRO A 478 15.86 -17.88 3.05
CA PRO A 478 14.59 -17.68 2.36
C PRO A 478 13.50 -18.65 2.86
N LEU A 479 12.30 -18.13 3.12
CA LEU A 479 11.14 -18.94 3.46
C LEU A 479 10.66 -19.76 2.24
N PRO A 480 10.12 -20.97 2.46
CA PRO A 480 9.65 -21.82 1.36
C PRO A 480 8.50 -21.19 0.59
N ALA A 481 8.53 -21.30 -0.73
CA ALA A 481 7.57 -20.65 -1.62
C ALA A 481 6.24 -21.42 -1.73
N SER A 482 5.41 -21.48 -0.67
CA SER A 482 3.98 -21.84 -0.77
C SER A 482 3.23 -21.86 0.59
N GLU A 483 2.01 -21.30 0.55
CA GLU A 483 0.84 -21.36 1.46
C GLU A 483 0.98 -20.95 2.94
N TRP A 484 1.15 -19.64 3.17
CA TRP A 484 0.81 -18.97 4.44
C TRP A 484 0.11 -17.62 4.20
#